data_AF-A0A2D4JZG1-F1
#
_entry.id   AF-A0A2D4JZG1-F1
#
_cell.length_a   1.000
_cell.length_b   1.000
_cell.length_c   1.000
_cell.angle_alpha   90.00
_cell.angle_beta   90.00
_cell.angle_gamma   90.00
#
_symmetry.space_group_name_H-M   'P 1'
#
loop_
_entity.id
_entity.type
_entity.pdbx_description
1 polymer ?
#
loop_
_entity_poly.entity_id
_entity_poly.type
_entity_poly.pdbx_seq_one_letter_code
_entity_poly.pdbx_strand_id
1 'polypeptide(L)'
;ATPLNGFMREREYLQCLHFDCLLDGGIINLSVPIVLAVTEEDKERLDGCTAFALLYDDRRVAIVRNPEFYEHRKEERCARQWGTTCKEHPYIKMVMEQGDWLVGGDLQVLDRIYWSDGLDQYRLTPAELKQKFKDMNADAVFAFQLRNPVHNGHALLMQDTHKQLLDRGYRRPVLLLHPLGGWTKDDDVPLMWRM
;
A
#
# COMPACT_ATOMS: atom_id res chain seq x y z
N ALA A 1 1.03 -4.79 4.49
CA ALA A 1 2.47 -4.54 4.71
C ALA A 1 2.96 -5.31 5.94
N THR A 2 2.81 -6.64 5.95
CA THR A 2 3.31 -7.48 7.04
C THR A 2 4.84 -7.34 7.12
N PRO A 3 5.44 -7.10 8.30
CA PRO A 3 4.89 -7.30 9.65
C PRO A 3 4.49 -6.03 10.43
N LEU A 4 4.28 -4.87 9.77
CA LEU A 4 3.89 -3.64 10.49
C LEU A 4 2.66 -3.86 11.38
N ASN A 5 2.71 -3.31 12.60
CA ASN A 5 1.60 -3.30 13.55
C ASN A 5 0.64 -2.11 13.34
N GLY A 6 1.01 -1.15 12.48
CA GLY A 6 0.19 0.01 12.14
C GLY A 6 0.91 0.99 11.22
N PHE A 7 0.62 2.29 11.38
CA PHE A 7 1.39 3.33 10.70
C PHE A 7 2.80 3.37 11.28
N MET A 8 3.79 3.55 10.40
CA MET A 8 5.20 3.53 10.79
C MET A 8 5.48 4.56 11.89
N ARG A 9 6.20 4.13 12.92
CA ARG A 9 6.94 4.99 13.85
C ARG A 9 8.18 5.56 13.16
N GLU A 10 8.84 6.52 13.79
CA GLU A 10 10.01 7.18 13.21
C GLU A 10 11.09 6.15 12.83
N ARG A 11 11.33 5.17 13.69
CA ARG A 11 12.31 4.10 13.45
C ARG A 11 12.05 3.32 12.17
N GLU A 12 10.81 2.88 11.93
CA GLU A 12 10.42 2.11 10.75
C GLU A 12 10.44 2.99 9.50
N TYR A 13 10.01 4.24 9.63
CA TYR A 13 10.06 5.25 8.57
C TYR A 13 11.49 5.52 8.09
N LEU A 14 12.43 5.72 9.01
CA LEU A 14 13.85 5.90 8.68
C LEU A 14 14.44 4.65 8.03
N GLN A 15 14.12 3.46 8.55
CA GLN A 15 14.58 2.21 7.93
C GLN A 15 14.07 2.07 6.49
N CYS A 16 12.79 2.34 6.28
CA CYS A 16 12.16 2.34 4.97
C CYS A 16 12.83 3.32 4.00
N LEU A 17 13.06 4.56 4.42
CA LEU A 17 13.62 5.60 3.55
C LEU A 17 15.09 5.41 3.20
N HIS A 18 15.88 4.81 4.11
CA HIS A 18 17.33 4.70 3.94
C HIS A 18 17.79 3.33 3.46
N PHE A 19 17.02 2.27 3.71
CA PHE A 19 17.44 0.89 3.46
C PHE A 19 16.44 0.07 2.65
N ASP A 20 15.29 0.65 2.26
CA ASP A 20 14.21 -0.02 1.55
C ASP A 20 13.66 -1.28 2.26
N CYS A 21 13.95 -1.42 3.56
CA CYS A 21 13.66 -2.60 4.36
C CYS A 21 13.29 -2.21 5.77
N LEU A 22 12.43 -3.01 6.40
CA LEU A 22 12.40 -3.13 7.85
C LEU A 22 13.49 -4.11 8.29
N LEU A 23 14.17 -3.79 9.38
CA LEU A 23 15.33 -4.54 9.86
C LEU A 23 15.03 -5.31 11.16
N ASP A 24 14.01 -4.88 11.90
CA ASP A 24 13.65 -5.47 13.19
C ASP A 24 12.84 -6.76 13.01
N GLY A 25 13.28 -7.85 13.66
CA GLY A 25 12.64 -9.18 13.52
C GLY A 25 13.01 -9.93 12.23
N GLY A 26 13.94 -9.39 11.45
CA GLY A 26 14.40 -9.94 10.18
C GLY A 26 14.36 -8.88 9.08
N ILE A 27 15.24 -9.02 8.08
CA ILE A 27 15.26 -8.09 6.94
C ILE A 27 14.06 -8.40 6.04
N ILE A 28 13.12 -7.45 5.96
CA ILE A 28 11.91 -7.55 5.13
C ILE A 28 11.84 -6.32 4.25
N ASN A 29 11.73 -6.52 2.93
CA ASN A 29 11.58 -5.41 1.99
C ASN A 29 10.31 -4.61 2.28
N LEU A 30 10.48 -3.30 2.44
CA LEU A 30 9.42 -2.33 2.61
C LEU A 30 9.99 -0.95 2.25
N SER A 31 9.86 -0.58 0.98
CA SER A 31 10.54 0.58 0.37
C SER A 31 9.67 1.83 0.24
N VAL A 32 8.43 1.79 0.74
CA VAL A 32 7.51 2.93 0.67
C VAL A 32 6.97 3.27 2.06
N PRO A 33 7.09 4.52 2.53
CA PRO A 33 6.50 4.97 3.78
C PRO A 33 4.98 4.75 3.84
N ILE A 34 4.53 4.04 4.88
CA ILE A 34 3.11 3.88 5.21
C ILE A 34 2.85 4.66 6.50
N VAL A 35 2.53 5.93 6.32
CA VAL A 35 2.51 6.95 7.38
C VAL A 35 1.17 7.69 7.39
N LEU A 36 0.78 8.24 8.54
CA LEU A 36 -0.37 9.12 8.69
C LEU A 36 0.14 10.53 8.99
N ALA A 37 -0.12 11.48 8.10
CA ALA A 37 0.25 12.88 8.30
C ALA A 37 -0.83 13.64 9.07
N VAL A 38 -0.41 14.54 9.97
CA VAL A 38 -1.28 15.38 10.79
C VAL A 38 -0.73 16.82 10.81
N THR A 39 -1.60 17.80 11.00
CA THR A 39 -1.18 19.20 11.17
C THR A 39 -0.59 19.44 12.56
N GLU A 40 0.01 20.61 12.80
CA GLU A 40 0.46 20.99 14.15
C GLU A 40 -0.73 21.04 15.12
N GLU A 41 -1.88 21.58 14.69
CA GLU A 41 -3.07 21.68 15.54
C GLU A 41 -3.61 20.29 15.92
N ASP A 42 -3.59 19.33 14.98
CA ASP A 42 -3.97 17.96 15.25
C ASP A 42 -2.98 17.26 16.18
N LYS A 43 -1.66 17.50 16.00
CA LYS A 43 -0.64 17.03 16.93
C LYS A 43 -0.88 17.58 18.32
N GLU A 44 -0.97 18.90 18.50
CA GLU A 44 -1.17 19.53 19.82
C GLU A 44 -2.43 19.01 20.53
N ARG A 45 -3.50 18.75 19.77
CA ARG A 45 -4.75 18.22 20.30
C ARG A 45 -4.68 16.75 20.72
N LEU A 46 -3.84 15.96 20.05
CA LEU A 46 -3.77 14.50 20.25
C LEU A 46 -2.53 14.06 21.05
N ASP A 47 -1.52 14.91 21.19
CA ASP A 47 -0.31 14.60 21.93
C ASP A 47 -0.61 14.31 23.40
N GLY A 48 0.10 13.33 23.95
CA GLY A 48 -0.14 12.80 25.30
C GLY A 48 -1.34 11.86 25.45
N CYS A 49 -2.20 11.70 24.44
CA CYS A 49 -3.26 10.68 24.49
C CYS A 49 -2.68 9.27 24.22
N THR A 50 -3.25 8.25 24.87
CA THR A 50 -2.80 6.85 24.68
C THR A 50 -3.45 6.18 23.45
N ALA A 51 -4.55 6.74 22.95
CA ALA A 51 -5.24 6.25 21.76
C ALA A 51 -6.21 7.30 21.20
N PHE A 52 -6.40 7.29 19.88
CA PHE A 52 -7.43 8.07 19.20
C PHE A 52 -8.06 7.30 18.04
N ALA A 53 -9.28 7.70 17.65
CA ALA A 53 -9.99 7.08 16.54
C ALA A 53 -9.71 7.82 15.22
N LEU A 54 -9.59 7.07 14.12
CA LEU A 54 -9.59 7.60 12.77
C LEU A 54 -11.03 7.66 12.26
N LEU A 55 -11.39 8.81 11.69
CA LEU A 55 -12.71 9.03 11.10
C LEU A 55 -12.58 9.14 9.58
N TYR A 56 -13.50 8.49 8.87
CA TYR A 56 -13.68 8.62 7.42
C TYR A 56 -15.19 8.56 7.14
N ASP A 57 -15.72 9.54 6.39
CA ASP A 57 -17.15 9.73 6.14
C ASP A 57 -18.01 9.59 7.43
N ASP A 58 -17.63 10.34 8.47
CA ASP A 58 -18.25 10.36 9.80
C ASP A 58 -18.27 9.02 10.56
N ARG A 59 -17.57 8.00 10.05
CA ARG A 59 -17.44 6.70 10.71
C ARG A 59 -16.08 6.54 11.33
N ARG A 60 -16.05 6.03 12.56
CA ARG A 60 -14.80 5.57 13.18
C ARG A 60 -14.40 4.27 12.50
N VAL A 61 -13.29 4.29 11.76
CA VAL A 61 -12.83 3.14 10.94
C VAL A 61 -11.67 2.39 11.58
N ALA A 62 -10.91 3.05 12.45
CA ALA A 62 -9.77 2.44 13.15
C ALA A 62 -9.45 3.18 14.45
N ILE A 63 -8.62 2.56 15.28
CA ILE A 63 -8.01 3.15 16.47
C ILE A 63 -6.49 3.08 16.31
N VAL A 64 -5.81 4.21 16.49
CA VAL A 64 -4.36 4.26 16.65
C VAL A 64 -4.06 4.26 18.15
N ARG A 65 -3.25 3.32 18.61
CA ARG A 65 -2.79 3.22 20.02
C ARG A 65 -1.31 3.53 20.14
N ASN A 66 -0.93 4.01 21.33
CA ASN A 66 0.43 4.35 21.69
C ASN A 66 1.09 5.28 20.64
N PRO A 67 0.43 6.40 20.28
CA PRO A 67 0.90 7.23 19.17
C PRO A 67 2.26 7.86 19.46
N GLU A 68 3.04 8.04 18.41
CA GLU A 68 4.33 8.73 18.42
C GLU A 68 4.33 9.75 17.28
N PHE A 69 4.51 11.02 17.62
CA PHE A 69 4.53 12.12 16.67
C PHE A 69 5.98 12.50 16.33
N TYR A 70 6.30 12.62 15.05
CA TYR A 70 7.63 12.95 14.57
C TYR A 70 7.59 13.78 13.28
N GLU A 71 8.68 14.46 12.94
CA GLU A 71 8.71 15.38 11.81
C GLU A 71 8.54 14.64 10.48
N HIS A 72 7.73 15.21 9.58
CA HIS A 72 7.50 14.64 8.25
C HIS A 72 8.69 14.86 7.31
N ARG A 73 9.38 16.00 7.43
CA ARG A 73 10.53 16.39 6.58
C ARG A 73 10.28 16.11 5.09
N LYS A 74 9.17 16.66 4.58
CA LYS A 74 8.58 16.34 3.26
C LYS A 74 9.56 16.40 2.10
N GLU A 75 10.46 17.39 2.07
CA GLU A 75 11.44 17.51 0.99
C GLU A 75 12.40 16.29 0.96
N GLU A 76 12.95 15.91 2.12
CA GLU A 76 13.80 14.73 2.25
C GLU A 76 13.06 13.45 1.91
N ARG A 77 11.83 13.28 2.43
CA ARG A 77 10.95 12.15 2.09
C ARG A 77 10.80 12.02 0.59
N CYS A 78 10.41 13.11 -0.08
CA CYS A 78 10.15 13.12 -1.51
C CYS A 78 11.41 12.82 -2.32
N ALA A 79 12.53 13.45 -1.95
CA ALA A 79 13.81 13.24 -2.60
C ALA A 79 14.27 11.77 -2.54
N ARG A 80 14.13 11.10 -1.38
CA ARG A 80 14.52 9.70 -1.21
C ARG A 80 13.56 8.73 -1.88
N GLN A 81 12.25 8.94 -1.69
CA GLN A 81 11.23 8.01 -2.16
C GLN A 81 11.00 8.08 -3.68
N TRP A 82 11.10 9.27 -4.29
CA TRP A 82 10.86 9.46 -5.73
C TRP A 82 12.11 9.80 -6.54
N GLY A 83 13.26 10.09 -5.90
CA GLY A 83 14.44 10.61 -6.59
C GLY A 83 14.26 12.04 -7.13
N THR A 84 13.19 12.74 -6.71
CA THR A 84 12.86 14.10 -7.14
C THR A 84 11.95 14.77 -6.11
N THR A 85 11.97 16.11 -6.06
CA THR A 85 11.08 16.94 -5.23
C THR A 85 10.09 17.74 -6.08
N CYS A 86 9.89 17.35 -7.35
CA CYS A 86 9.00 18.03 -8.28
C CYS A 86 7.57 18.09 -7.75
N LYS A 87 7.07 19.30 -7.43
CA LYS A 87 5.73 19.53 -6.91
C LYS A 87 4.62 19.22 -7.92
N GLU A 88 4.94 19.17 -9.21
CA GLU A 88 4.00 18.76 -10.27
C GLU A 88 3.83 17.24 -10.37
N HIS A 89 4.69 16.44 -9.71
CA HIS A 89 4.44 15.00 -9.60
C HIS A 89 3.19 14.78 -8.74
N PRO A 90 2.16 14.06 -9.23
CA PRO A 90 0.82 14.18 -8.66
C PRO A 90 0.71 13.60 -7.25
N TYR A 91 1.52 12.59 -6.90
CA TYR A 91 1.59 12.11 -5.51
C TYR A 91 2.44 13.01 -4.60
N ILE A 92 3.50 13.65 -5.14
CA ILE A 92 4.32 14.57 -4.34
C ILE A 92 3.50 15.82 -4.00
N LYS A 93 2.67 16.29 -4.94
CA LYS A 93 1.71 17.37 -4.71
C LYS A 93 0.85 17.10 -3.47
N MET A 94 0.22 15.92 -3.39
CA MET A 94 -0.58 15.53 -2.21
C MET A 94 0.26 15.48 -0.93
N VAL A 95 1.49 14.95 -0.96
CA VAL A 95 2.39 14.93 0.21
C VAL A 95 2.75 16.34 0.68
N MET A 96 2.95 17.28 -0.26
CA MET A 96 3.27 18.67 0.06
C MET A 96 2.10 19.41 0.71
N GLU A 97 0.86 19.05 0.36
CA GLU A 97 -0.39 19.61 0.89
C GLU A 97 -0.79 19.03 2.27
N GLN A 98 -0.17 17.93 2.71
CA GLN A 98 -0.41 17.32 4.03
C GLN A 98 0.19 18.15 5.18
N GLY A 99 -0.02 17.74 6.42
CA GLY A 99 0.63 18.35 7.59
C GLY A 99 2.13 18.04 7.70
N ASP A 100 2.82 18.80 8.55
CA ASP A 100 4.29 18.70 8.76
C ASP A 100 4.70 17.65 9.80
N TRP A 101 3.73 17.00 10.43
CA TRP A 101 3.94 15.91 11.38
C TRP A 101 3.42 14.59 10.83
N LEU A 102 4.09 13.51 11.23
CA LEU A 102 3.62 12.14 11.06
C LEU A 102 3.28 11.56 12.42
N VAL A 103 2.31 10.64 12.44
CA VAL A 103 1.97 9.85 13.62
C VAL A 103 2.08 8.36 13.32
N GLY A 104 2.96 7.69 14.05
CA GLY A 104 3.09 6.24 14.08
C GLY A 104 2.34 5.63 15.26
N GLY A 105 2.03 4.34 15.20
CA GLY A 105 1.34 3.67 16.31
C GLY A 105 0.73 2.33 15.94
N ASP A 106 0.21 1.63 16.94
CA ASP A 106 -0.43 0.33 16.75
C ASP A 106 -1.84 0.53 16.21
N LEU A 107 -2.12 0.02 15.01
CA LEU A 107 -3.39 0.24 14.32
C LEU A 107 -4.34 -0.94 14.53
N GLN A 108 -5.51 -0.67 15.12
CA GLN A 108 -6.64 -1.58 15.11
C GLN A 108 -7.70 -1.07 14.16
N VAL A 109 -7.81 -1.70 12.98
CA VAL A 109 -8.93 -1.47 12.06
C VAL A 109 -10.19 -2.12 12.64
N LEU A 110 -11.32 -1.40 12.61
CA LEU A 110 -12.58 -1.82 13.22
C LEU A 110 -13.37 -2.73 12.28
N ASP A 111 -14.06 -2.14 11.31
CA ASP A 111 -14.83 -2.87 10.31
C ASP A 111 -13.95 -3.22 9.10
N ARG A 112 -14.26 -4.34 8.44
CA ARG A 112 -13.65 -4.65 7.14
C ARG A 112 -14.01 -3.56 6.14
N ILE A 113 -13.00 -3.07 5.43
CA ILE A 113 -13.17 -1.99 4.45
C ILE A 113 -13.87 -2.54 3.21
N TYR A 114 -14.98 -1.91 2.85
CA TYR A 114 -15.74 -2.11 1.62
C TYR A 114 -16.03 -0.75 1.00
N TRP A 115 -15.94 -0.65 -0.33
CA TRP A 115 -16.15 0.61 -1.05
C TRP A 115 -17.55 0.76 -1.60
N SER A 116 -18.33 -0.32 -1.65
CA SER A 116 -19.72 -0.32 -2.14
C SER A 116 -19.87 0.24 -3.56
N ASP A 117 -18.83 0.09 -4.39
CA ASP A 117 -18.75 0.60 -5.77
C ASP A 117 -19.01 -0.49 -6.82
N GLY A 118 -19.45 -1.67 -6.40
CA GLY A 118 -19.68 -2.83 -7.26
C GLY A 118 -18.42 -3.63 -7.63
N LEU A 119 -17.26 -3.34 -7.02
CA LEU A 119 -16.00 -4.05 -7.27
C LEU A 119 -15.43 -4.78 -6.04
N ASP A 120 -16.13 -4.74 -4.89
CA ASP A 120 -15.64 -5.33 -3.64
C ASP A 120 -15.39 -6.85 -3.73
N GLN A 121 -16.13 -7.56 -4.59
CA GLN A 121 -15.91 -8.98 -4.88
C GLN A 121 -14.52 -9.28 -5.47
N TYR A 122 -13.83 -8.27 -6.01
CA TYR A 122 -12.46 -8.40 -6.53
C TYR A 122 -11.39 -7.99 -5.50
N ARG A 123 -11.77 -7.32 -4.40
CA ARG A 123 -10.86 -6.84 -3.36
C ARG A 123 -10.52 -7.94 -2.35
N LEU A 124 -9.91 -9.00 -2.85
CA LEU A 124 -9.47 -10.14 -2.05
C LEU A 124 -8.27 -9.77 -1.17
N THR A 125 -8.35 -10.11 0.11
CA THR A 125 -7.23 -10.02 1.04
C THR A 125 -6.12 -11.02 0.68
N PRO A 126 -4.88 -10.84 1.18
CA PRO A 126 -3.82 -11.83 0.98
C PRO A 126 -4.19 -13.24 1.48
N ALA A 127 -5.00 -13.35 2.54
CA ALA A 127 -5.48 -14.64 3.05
C ALA A 127 -6.48 -15.30 2.09
N GLU A 128 -7.44 -14.54 1.56
CA GLU A 128 -8.42 -15.02 0.57
C GLU A 128 -7.74 -15.41 -0.74
N LEU A 129 -6.73 -14.66 -1.19
CA LEU A 129 -5.93 -15.02 -2.37
C LEU A 129 -5.19 -16.35 -2.15
N LYS A 130 -4.51 -16.51 -1.01
CA LYS A 130 -3.84 -17.78 -0.67
C LYS A 130 -4.82 -18.95 -0.66
N GLN A 131 -6.02 -18.76 -0.11
CA GLN A 131 -7.07 -19.78 -0.13
C GLN A 131 -7.51 -20.10 -1.56
N LYS A 132 -7.76 -19.09 -2.39
CA LYS A 132 -8.16 -19.27 -3.80
C LYS A 132 -7.10 -20.02 -4.60
N PHE A 133 -5.81 -19.73 -4.42
CA PHE A 133 -4.74 -20.48 -5.09
C PHE A 133 -4.66 -21.93 -4.63
N LYS A 134 -4.89 -22.19 -3.34
CA LYS A 134 -4.99 -23.54 -2.80
C LYS A 134 -6.17 -24.30 -3.39
N ASP A 135 -7.34 -23.67 -3.49
CA ASP A 135 -8.55 -24.27 -4.08
C ASP A 135 -8.35 -24.60 -5.57
N MET A 136 -7.58 -23.77 -6.28
CA MET A 136 -7.15 -24.02 -7.67
C MET A 136 -6.04 -25.09 -7.79
N ASN A 137 -5.53 -25.63 -6.67
CA ASN A 137 -4.37 -26.52 -6.61
C ASN A 137 -3.12 -25.96 -7.32
N ALA A 138 -2.93 -24.63 -7.30
CA ALA A 138 -1.81 -23.98 -7.96
C ALA A 138 -0.47 -24.50 -7.41
N ASP A 139 0.46 -24.86 -8.29
CA ASP A 139 1.83 -25.25 -7.91
C ASP A 139 2.86 -24.13 -8.16
N ALA A 140 2.46 -23.11 -8.91
CA ALA A 140 3.13 -21.80 -8.98
C ALA A 140 2.08 -20.70 -9.14
N VAL A 141 2.33 -19.54 -8.55
CA VAL A 141 1.56 -18.31 -8.78
C VAL A 141 2.52 -17.25 -9.29
N PHE A 142 2.19 -16.61 -10.40
CA PHE A 142 2.94 -15.48 -10.93
C PHE A 142 2.02 -14.27 -11.02
N ALA A 143 2.50 -13.12 -10.56
CA ALA A 143 1.71 -11.90 -10.44
C ALA A 143 2.04 -10.91 -11.55
N PHE A 144 1.01 -10.25 -12.07
CA PHE A 144 1.14 -9.15 -13.02
C PHE A 144 0.43 -7.91 -12.46
N GLN A 145 1.23 -6.99 -11.91
CA GLN A 145 0.77 -5.69 -11.44
C GLN A 145 0.53 -4.76 -12.63
N LEU A 146 -0.60 -4.07 -12.65
CA LEU A 146 -0.94 -3.11 -13.69
C LEU A 146 -1.81 -1.96 -13.17
N ARG A 147 -1.72 -0.81 -13.84
CA ARG A 147 -2.65 0.32 -13.65
C ARG A 147 -3.32 0.78 -14.95
N ASN A 148 -2.94 0.20 -16.09
CA ASN A 148 -3.40 0.56 -17.43
C ASN A 148 -4.21 -0.59 -18.05
N PRO A 149 -5.02 -0.33 -19.10
CA PRO A 149 -5.65 -1.39 -19.88
C PRO A 149 -4.64 -2.41 -20.43
N VAL A 150 -5.07 -3.67 -20.50
CA VAL A 150 -4.24 -4.76 -21.04
C VAL A 150 -4.20 -4.66 -22.56
N HIS A 151 -3.00 -4.51 -23.13
CA HIS A 151 -2.74 -4.68 -24.56
C HIS A 151 -1.86 -5.91 -24.80
N ASN A 152 -1.64 -6.30 -26.06
CA ASN A 152 -0.93 -7.54 -26.40
C ASN A 152 0.53 -7.60 -25.91
N GLY A 153 1.22 -6.47 -25.74
CA GLY A 153 2.52 -6.45 -25.05
C GLY A 153 2.47 -6.98 -23.61
N HIS A 154 1.45 -6.63 -22.83
CA HIS A 154 1.22 -7.20 -21.49
C HIS A 154 0.87 -8.68 -21.60
N ALA A 155 -0.01 -9.05 -22.53
CA ALA A 155 -0.40 -10.44 -22.75
C ALA A 155 0.79 -11.32 -23.12
N LEU A 156 1.72 -10.83 -23.94
CA LEU A 156 2.95 -11.53 -24.30
C LEU A 156 3.79 -11.85 -23.06
N LEU A 157 4.04 -10.88 -22.19
CA LEU A 157 4.78 -11.10 -20.94
C LEU A 157 4.11 -12.16 -20.05
N MET A 158 2.78 -12.09 -19.92
CA MET A 158 2.01 -13.05 -19.12
C MET A 158 2.06 -14.46 -19.74
N GLN A 159 1.91 -14.57 -21.06
CA GLN A 159 1.95 -15.83 -21.80
C GLN A 159 3.33 -16.47 -21.76
N ASP A 160 4.39 -15.69 -21.98
CA ASP A 160 5.76 -16.22 -21.98
C ASP A 160 6.22 -16.59 -20.57
N THR A 161 5.80 -15.85 -19.55
CA THR A 161 6.02 -16.26 -18.14
C THR A 161 5.32 -17.58 -17.85
N HIS A 162 4.08 -17.75 -18.33
CA HIS A 162 3.35 -19.00 -18.18
C HIS A 162 4.08 -20.17 -18.87
N LYS A 163 4.54 -20.00 -20.13
CA LYS A 163 5.35 -21.01 -20.84
C LYS A 163 6.63 -21.36 -20.08
N GLN A 164 7.36 -20.36 -19.59
CA GLN A 164 8.60 -20.59 -18.82
C GLN A 164 8.36 -21.40 -17.54
N LEU A 165 7.21 -21.22 -16.87
CA LEU A 165 6.86 -22.03 -15.70
C LEU A 165 6.53 -23.47 -16.09
N LEU A 166 5.84 -23.68 -17.22
CA LEU A 166 5.62 -25.03 -17.75
C LEU A 166 6.95 -25.71 -18.11
N ASP A 167 7.87 -25.00 -18.76
CA ASP A 167 9.21 -25.50 -19.12
C ASP A 167 10.05 -25.85 -17.88
N ARG A 168 9.84 -25.15 -16.76
CA ARG A 168 10.46 -25.45 -15.46
C ARG A 168 9.81 -26.65 -14.74
N GLY A 169 8.73 -27.21 -15.28
CA GLY A 169 8.06 -28.39 -14.76
C GLY A 169 6.87 -28.12 -13.84
N TYR A 170 6.45 -26.86 -13.65
CA TYR A 170 5.18 -26.55 -12.99
C TYR A 170 4.03 -27.01 -13.89
N ARG A 171 2.98 -27.61 -13.32
CA ARG A 171 1.87 -28.21 -14.06
C ARG A 171 0.61 -27.36 -14.02
N ARG A 172 0.45 -26.53 -12.98
CA ARG A 172 -0.72 -25.67 -12.77
C ARG A 172 -0.29 -24.24 -12.37
N PRO A 173 0.52 -23.55 -13.20
CA PRO A 173 0.86 -22.16 -12.94
C PRO A 173 -0.36 -21.25 -13.10
N VAL A 174 -0.66 -20.47 -12.06
CA VAL A 174 -1.80 -19.55 -12.02
C VAL A 174 -1.33 -18.10 -12.13
N LEU A 175 -1.92 -17.36 -13.07
CA LEU A 175 -1.74 -15.92 -13.18
C LEU A 175 -2.59 -15.21 -12.12
N LEU A 176 -1.95 -14.38 -11.31
CA LEU A 176 -2.59 -13.32 -10.54
C LEU A 176 -2.51 -12.02 -11.33
N LEU A 177 -3.54 -11.73 -12.13
CA LEU A 177 -3.70 -10.42 -12.76
C LEU A 177 -4.24 -9.43 -11.73
N HIS A 178 -3.42 -8.45 -11.33
CA HIS A 178 -3.66 -7.68 -10.12
C HIS A 178 -3.70 -6.17 -10.41
N PRO A 179 -4.83 -5.65 -10.93
CA PRO A 179 -4.97 -4.23 -11.21
C PRO A 179 -4.98 -3.42 -9.91
N LEU A 180 -4.19 -2.34 -9.86
CA LEU A 180 -4.25 -1.39 -8.75
C LEU A 180 -5.59 -0.66 -8.77
N GLY A 181 -6.25 -0.62 -7.60
CA GLY A 181 -7.55 0.00 -7.41
C GLY A 181 -7.60 1.08 -6.32
N GLY A 182 -6.45 1.52 -5.81
CA GLY A 182 -6.34 2.72 -4.98
C GLY A 182 -6.35 3.99 -5.84
N TRP A 183 -5.93 5.11 -5.25
CA TRP A 183 -5.80 6.37 -5.97
C TRP A 183 -4.88 6.25 -7.19
N THR A 184 -5.28 6.87 -8.30
CA THR A 184 -4.51 7.02 -9.55
C THR A 184 -4.58 8.48 -10.01
N LYS A 185 -3.61 8.93 -10.80
CA LYS A 185 -3.62 10.28 -11.37
C LYS A 185 -4.80 10.49 -12.32
N ASP A 186 -5.23 11.75 -12.48
CA ASP A 186 -6.51 12.13 -13.10
C ASP A 186 -6.67 11.70 -14.57
N ASP A 187 -5.57 11.55 -15.31
CA ASP A 187 -5.56 11.15 -16.72
C ASP A 187 -5.43 9.64 -16.93
N ASP A 188 -5.35 8.82 -15.86
CA ASP A 188 -5.38 7.36 -15.97
C ASP A 188 -6.82 6.87 -16.19
N VAL A 189 -6.98 5.75 -16.92
CA VAL A 189 -8.30 5.12 -17.12
C VAL A 189 -8.90 4.70 -15.77
N PRO A 190 -10.14 5.12 -15.42
CA PRO A 190 -10.70 4.81 -14.12
C PRO A 190 -10.85 3.30 -13.89
N LEU A 191 -10.77 2.86 -12.62
CA LEU A 191 -10.78 1.44 -12.25
C LEU A 191 -11.95 0.67 -12.87
N MET A 192 -13.18 1.19 -12.77
CA MET A 192 -14.38 0.55 -13.32
C MET A 192 -14.27 0.25 -14.82
N TRP A 193 -13.57 1.09 -15.58
CA TRP A 193 -13.37 0.89 -17.02
C TRP A 193 -12.21 -0.04 -17.35
N ARG A 194 -11.30 -0.30 -16.40
CA ARG A 194 -10.19 -1.24 -16.56
C ARG A 194 -10.56 -2.67 -16.19
N MET A 195 -11.57 -2.86 -15.35
CA MET A 195 -12.08 -4.15 -14.89
C MET A 195 -13.03 -4.77 -15.91
#